data_AF-A0A917YC31-F1
#
_entry.id   AF-A0A917YC31-F1
#
_cell.length_a   1.000
_cell.length_b   1.000
_cell.length_c   1.000
_cell.angle_alpha   90.00
_cell.angle_beta   90.00
_cell.angle_gamma   90.00
#
_symmetry.space_group_name_H-M   'P 1'
#
loop_
_entity.id
_entity.type
_entity.pdbx_description
1 polymer ?
#
loop_
_entity_poly.entity_id
_entity_poly.type
_entity_poly.pdbx_seq_one_letter_code
_entity_poly.pdbx_strand_id
1 'polypeptide(L)' 'MSFESHLLPADRIVALLDQAGLALTARLLEESAEGAKRTIVTFLAHKPE' A
#
# COMPACT_ATOMS: atom_id res chain seq x y z
N MET A 1 19.20 -12.24 2.36
CA MET A 1 18.66 -11.13 3.17
C MET A 1 17.16 -11.38 3.32
N SER A 2 16.65 -11.47 4.55
CA SER A 2 15.20 -11.55 4.81
C SER A 2 14.68 -10.16 5.13
N PHE A 3 13.55 -9.78 4.55
CA PHE A 3 12.85 -8.55 4.92
C PHE A 3 11.81 -8.85 5.98
N GLU A 4 11.61 -7.92 6.91
CA GLU A 4 10.54 -8.02 7.90
C GLU A 4 9.22 -7.50 7.32
N SER A 5 8.12 -8.10 7.79
CA SER A 5 6.77 -7.70 7.42
C SER A 5 6.17 -6.83 8.51
N HIS A 6 5.78 -5.60 8.15
CA HIS A 6 5.14 -4.65 9.06
C HIS A 6 3.71 -4.33 8.62
N LEU A 7 2.78 -4.26 9.58
CA LEU A 7 1.42 -3.77 9.33
C LEU A 7 1.41 -2.26 9.50
N LEU A 8 1.19 -1.53 8.41
CA LEU A 8 1.12 -0.07 8.41
C LEU A 8 -0.28 0.39 7.98
N PRO A 9 -0.76 1.54 8.50
CA PRO A 9 -1.95 2.19 7.96
C PRO A 9 -1.77 2.52 6.47
N ALA A 10 -2.83 2.36 5.68
CA ALA A 10 -2.82 2.66 4.25
C ALA A 10 -2.31 4.08 3.95
N ASP A 11 -2.76 5.06 4.72
CA ASP A 11 -2.38 6.47 4.52
C ASP A 11 -0.89 6.73 4.83
N ARG A 12 -0.28 5.91 5.72
CA ARG A 12 1.16 5.95 5.97
C ARG A 12 1.94 5.53 4.73
N ILE A 13 1.47 4.49 4.03
CA ILE A 13 2.11 4.02 2.79
C ILE A 13 1.99 5.07 1.70
N VAL A 14 0.82 5.72 1.55
CA VAL A 14 0.63 6.81 0.58
C VAL A 14 1.63 7.96 0.83
N ALA A 15 1.78 8.39 2.08
CA ALA A 15 2.74 9.44 2.41
C ALA A 15 4.20 9.04 2.13
N LEU A 16 4.56 7.77 2.34
CA LEU A 16 5.91 7.27 2.03
C LEU A 16 6.17 7.22 0.52
N LEU A 17 5.18 6.83 -0.28
CA LEU A 17 5.28 6.83 -1.74
C LEU A 17 5.47 8.26 -2.27
N ASP A 18 4.69 9.22 -1.76
CA ASP A 18 4.82 10.64 -2.11
C ASP A 18 6.20 11.21 -1.74
N GLN A 19 6.68 10.94 -0.52
CA GLN A 19 8.02 11.34 -0.08
C GLN A 19 9.15 10.71 -0.92
N ALA A 20 8.92 9.54 -1.50
CA ALA A 20 9.85 8.88 -2.41
C ALA A 20 9.79 9.45 -3.85
N GLY A 21 8.93 10.44 -4.11
CA GLY A 21 8.72 11.01 -5.44
C GLY A 21 7.94 10.08 -6.36
N LEU A 22 7.15 9.15 -5.82
CA LEU A 22 6.27 8.27 -6.59
C LEU A 22 4.85 8.82 -6.56
N ALA A 23 4.26 9.00 -7.73
CA ALA A 23 2.88 9.42 -7.88
C ALA A 23 1.95 8.21 -7.86
N LEU A 24 1.06 8.17 -6.86
CA LEU A 24 0.04 7.13 -6.74
C LEU A 24 -0.97 7.23 -7.89
N THR A 25 -1.14 6.13 -8.64
CA THR A 25 -2.06 6.08 -9.79
C THR A 25 -3.33 5.31 -9.47
N ALA A 26 -3.29 4.34 -8.55
CA ALA A 26 -4.47 3.60 -8.12
C ALA A 26 -4.33 3.05 -6.69
N ARG A 27 -5.48 2.88 -6.02
CA ARG A 27 -5.62 2.17 -4.75
C ARG A 27 -6.79 1.20 -4.87
N LEU A 28 -6.54 -0.07 -4.56
CA LEU A 28 -7.55 -1.12 -4.50
C LEU A 28 -7.78 -1.50 -3.04
N LEU A 29 -9.05 -1.46 -2.63
CA LEU A 29 -9.49 -1.95 -1.33
C LEU A 29 -10.04 -3.36 -1.51
N GLU A 30 -9.33 -4.35 -1.00
CA GLU A 30 -9.77 -5.75 -1.04
C GLU A 30 -10.47 -6.06 0.28
N GLU A 31 -11.78 -6.30 0.19
CA GLU A 31 -12.53 -6.86 1.29
C GLU A 31 -11.95 -8.23 1.63
N SER A 32 -11.72 -8.47 2.92
CA SER A 32 -11.20 -9.74 3.38
C SER A 32 -12.14 -10.86 2.92
N ALA A 33 -11.61 -11.89 2.25
CA ALA A 33 -12.36 -13.11 1.96
C ALA A 33 -12.96 -13.68 3.27
N GLU A 34 -14.13 -14.34 3.18
CA GLU A 34 -14.83 -14.88 4.34
C GLU A 34 -13.87 -15.63 5.28
N GLY A 35 -13.70 -15.10 6.50
CA GLY A 35 -12.81 -15.65 7.52
C GLY A 35 -11.52 -14.87 7.78
N ALA A 36 -11.13 -13.94 6.90
CA ALA A 36 -10.00 -13.05 7.14
C ALA A 36 -10.45 -11.76 7.86
N LYS A 37 -9.69 -11.31 8.87
CA LYS A 37 -10.04 -10.15 9.73
C LYS A 37 -9.44 -8.83 9.24
N ARG A 38 -8.86 -8.79 8.03
CA ARG A 38 -7.93 -7.73 7.64
C ARG A 38 -8.26 -7.23 6.24
N THR A 39 -8.59 -5.96 6.14
CA THR A 39 -8.68 -5.29 4.85
C THR A 39 -7.29 -5.20 4.24
N ILE A 40 -7.13 -5.71 3.02
CA ILE A 40 -5.88 -5.58 2.27
C ILE A 40 -6.02 -4.36 1.36
N VAL A 41 -4.99 -3.53 1.33
CA VAL A 41 -4.94 -2.36 0.45
C VAL A 41 -3.76 -2.52 -0.49
N THR A 42 -4.06 -2.56 -1.78
CA THR A 42 -3.06 -2.66 -2.85
C THR A 42 -2.90 -1.30 -3.51
N PHE A 43 -1.66 -0.88 -3.77
CA PHE A 43 -1.34 0.42 -4.35
C PHE A 43 -0.57 0.24 -5.66
N LEU A 44 -0.89 1.08 -6.66
CA LEU A 44 -0.09 1.24 -7.87
C LEU A 44 0.48 2.66 -7.86
N ALA A 45 1.80 2.77 -7.98
CA ALA A 45 2.50 4.05 -8.05
C ALA A 45 3.45 4.06 -9.25
N HIS A 46 3.59 5.22 -9.88
CA HIS A 46 4.52 5.44 -10.98
C HIS A 46 5.56 6.48 -10.59
N LYS A 47 6.76 6.36 -11.16
CA LYS A 47 7.77 7.41 -11.07
C LYS A 47 7.52 8.42 -12.19
N PRO A 48 7.24 9.69 -11.89
CA PRO A 48 7.14 10.73 -12.91
C PRO A 48 8.52 11.02 -13.53
N GLU A 49 8.54 11.44 -14.80
CA GLU A 49 9.75 11.83 -15.54
C GLU A 49 10.44 13.07 -14.95
#